data_AF-A0A3S4XC17-F1
#
_entry.id   AF-A0A3S4XC17-F1
#
_cell.length_a   1.000
_cell.length_b   1.000
_cell.length_c   1.000
_cell.angle_alpha   90.00
_cell.angle_beta   90.00
_cell.angle_gamma   90.00
#
_symmetry.space_group_name_H-M   'P 1'
#
loop_
_entity.id
_entity.type
_entity.pdbx_description
1 polymer ?
#
loop_
_entity_poly.entity_id
_entity_poly.type
_entity_poly.pdbx_seq_one_letter_code
_entity_poly.pdbx_strand_id
1 'polypeptide(L)'
;MFDIKINELGRLLEGRLDPELIEGALDYIQYNEEPLAFEILCDHISEYDIKITQREYELISQLIEDMKLDINEAPFKYLKELVV
;
A
#
# COMPACT_ATOMS: atom_id res chain seq x y z
N MET A 1 1.31 -14.94 -2.20
CA MET A 1 2.63 -14.76 -1.55
C MET A 1 3.25 -13.42 -1.95
N PHE A 2 2.51 -12.36 -1.60
CA PHE A 2 2.95 -10.96 -1.71
C PHE A 2 3.17 -10.35 -0.32
N ASP A 3 2.85 -11.13 0.71
CA ASP A 3 2.93 -10.83 2.13
C ASP A 3 4.25 -10.15 2.51
N ILE A 4 5.40 -10.66 2.06
CA ILE A 4 6.70 -10.08 2.39
C ILE A 4 6.80 -8.62 1.93
N LYS A 5 6.39 -8.33 0.68
CA LYS A 5 6.46 -6.98 0.10
C LYS A 5 5.41 -6.04 0.71
N ILE A 6 4.22 -6.55 1.01
CA ILE A 6 3.16 -5.75 1.66
C ILE A 6 3.57 -5.39 3.09
N ASN A 7 4.17 -6.34 3.83
CA ASN A 7 4.73 -6.08 5.16
C ASN A 7 5.91 -5.10 5.09
N GLU A 8 6.76 -5.18 4.07
CA GLU A 8 7.83 -4.20 3.84
C GLU A 8 7.23 -2.80 3.62
N LEU A 9 6.21 -2.68 2.78
CA LEU A 9 5.51 -1.41 2.56
C LEU A 9 4.92 -0.85 3.86
N GLY A 10 4.21 -1.68 4.63
CA GLY A 10 3.66 -1.28 5.94
C GLY A 10 4.74 -0.72 6.88
N ARG A 11 5.89 -1.40 6.97
CA ARG A 11 7.04 -0.93 7.77
C ARG A 11 7.62 0.38 7.29
N LEU A 12 7.69 0.60 5.97
CA LEU A 12 8.19 1.86 5.43
C LEU A 12 7.28 3.03 5.85
N LEU A 13 5.97 2.81 5.99
CA LEU A 13 4.99 3.82 6.37
C LEU A 13 4.95 4.11 7.87
N GLU A 14 5.64 3.34 8.71
CA GLU A 14 5.72 3.57 10.15
C GLU A 14 6.22 4.99 10.47
N GLY A 15 5.57 5.64 11.44
CA GLY A 15 5.87 7.02 11.82
C GLY A 15 5.26 8.08 10.89
N ARG A 16 4.63 7.67 9.77
CA ARG A 16 3.83 8.55 8.90
C ARG A 16 2.35 8.18 8.89
N LEU A 17 2.04 6.89 8.90
CA LEU A 17 0.67 6.38 9.00
C LEU A 17 0.41 5.80 10.40
N ASP A 18 -0.83 5.90 10.87
CA ASP A 18 -1.23 5.38 12.17
C ASP A 18 -0.95 3.86 12.25
N PRO A 19 -0.24 3.37 13.28
CA PRO A 19 0.02 1.95 13.46
C PRO A 19 -1.24 1.07 13.44
N GLU A 20 -2.37 1.53 13.98
CA GLU A 20 -3.61 0.75 14.00
C GLU A 20 -4.17 0.53 12.57
N LEU A 21 -3.97 1.50 11.68
CA LEU A 21 -4.36 1.40 10.27
C LEU A 21 -3.44 0.45 9.49
N ILE A 22 -2.13 0.50 9.77
CA ILE A 22 -1.16 -0.43 9.17
C ILE A 22 -1.47 -1.86 9.62
N GLU A 23 -1.58 -2.10 10.93
CA GLU A 23 -1.87 -3.42 11.50
C GLU A 23 -3.20 -3.96 11.01
N GLY A 24 -4.25 -3.13 11.04
CA GLY A 24 -5.58 -3.51 10.56
C GLY A 24 -5.60 -3.92 9.09
N ALA A 25 -4.84 -3.24 8.23
CA ALA A 25 -4.72 -3.63 6.82
C ALA A 25 -3.90 -4.92 6.64
N LEU A 26 -2.80 -5.08 7.37
CA LEU A 26 -1.93 -6.25 7.27
C LEU A 26 -2.58 -7.53 7.81
N ASP A 27 -3.53 -7.44 8.73
CA ASP A 27 -4.26 -8.60 9.27
C ASP A 27 -5.01 -9.39 8.20
N TYR A 28 -5.43 -8.75 7.10
CA TYR A 28 -6.08 -9.41 5.96
C TYR A 28 -5.17 -10.43 5.25
N ILE A 29 -3.85 -10.29 5.36
CA ILE A 29 -2.89 -11.26 4.84
C ILE A 29 -3.09 -12.63 5.50
N GLN A 30 -3.45 -12.68 6.78
CA GLN A 30 -3.68 -13.93 7.51
C GLN A 30 -4.88 -14.72 6.96
N TYR A 31 -5.78 -14.05 6.24
CA TYR A 31 -6.96 -14.62 5.62
C TYR A 31 -6.77 -14.93 4.11
N ASN A 32 -5.54 -14.85 3.59
CA ASN A 32 -5.19 -14.95 2.17
C ASN A 32 -5.87 -13.85 1.31
N GLU A 33 -6.11 -12.69 1.91
CA GLU A 33 -6.66 -11.52 1.23
C GLU A 33 -5.55 -10.50 0.97
N GLU A 34 -4.40 -10.95 0.44
CA GLU A 34 -3.25 -10.05 0.19
C GLU A 34 -3.56 -8.87 -0.75
N PRO A 35 -4.32 -9.02 -1.85
CA PRO A 35 -4.70 -7.88 -2.68
C PRO A 35 -5.53 -6.85 -1.91
N LEU A 36 -6.45 -7.30 -1.05
CA LEU A 36 -7.28 -6.43 -0.22
C LEU A 36 -6.44 -5.72 0.85
N ALA A 37 -5.53 -6.44 1.51
CA ALA A 37 -4.59 -5.85 2.47
C ALA A 37 -3.78 -4.71 1.83
N PHE A 38 -3.32 -4.94 0.59
CA PHE A 38 -2.57 -3.96 -0.18
C PHE A 38 -3.44 -2.77 -0.63
N GLU A 39 -4.65 -3.02 -1.11
CA GLU A 39 -5.62 -1.98 -1.48
C GLU A 39 -5.93 -1.07 -0.29
N ILE A 40 -6.24 -1.63 0.89
CA ILE A 40 -6.52 -0.87 2.11
C ILE A 40 -5.32 0.01 2.51
N LEU A 41 -4.09 -0.51 2.45
CA LEU A 41 -2.90 0.30 2.71
C LEU A 41 -2.77 1.48 1.74
N CYS A 42 -3.01 1.25 0.44
CA CYS A 42 -2.95 2.30 -0.57
C CYS A 42 -4.08 3.33 -0.41
N ASP A 43 -5.26 2.88 0.05
CA ASP A 43 -6.39 3.74 0.36
C ASP A 43 -6.04 4.65 1.53
N HIS A 44 -5.48 4.11 2.62
CA HIS A 44 -5.00 4.91 3.75
C HIS A 44 -3.91 5.91 3.37
N ILE A 45 -2.95 5.53 2.50
CA ILE A 45 -1.96 6.48 1.99
C ILE A 45 -2.66 7.68 1.32
N SER A 46 -3.69 7.40 0.51
CA SER A 46 -4.43 8.42 -0.24
C SER A 46 -5.35 9.27 0.64
N GLU A 47 -6.10 8.62 1.53
CA GLU A 47 -7.06 9.25 2.44
C GLU A 47 -6.38 10.24 3.39
N TYR A 48 -5.19 9.89 3.89
CA TYR A 48 -4.44 10.70 4.85
C TYR A 48 -3.35 11.57 4.21
N ASP A 49 -3.32 11.70 2.88
CA ASP A 49 -2.34 12.49 2.11
C ASP A 49 -0.87 12.17 2.49
N ILE A 50 -0.60 10.89 2.75
CA ILE A 50 0.73 10.44 3.20
C ILE A 50 1.72 10.60 2.04
N LYS A 51 2.72 11.45 2.25
CA LYS A 51 3.79 11.63 1.28
C LYS A 51 4.67 10.39 1.20
N ILE A 52 4.83 9.88 -0.01
CA ILE A 52 5.63 8.68 -0.30
C ILE A 52 6.86 9.05 -1.12
N THR A 53 7.93 8.29 -0.95
CA THR A 53 9.15 8.47 -1.74
C THR A 53 9.00 7.81 -3.12
N GLN A 54 9.82 8.22 -4.08
CA GLN A 54 9.90 7.55 -5.39
C GLN A 54 10.13 6.03 -5.26
N ARG A 55 10.94 5.60 -4.30
CA ARG A 55 11.22 4.16 -4.03
C ARG A 55 9.98 3.42 -3.51
N GLU A 56 9.19 4.06 -2.65
CA GLU A 56 7.93 3.49 -2.14
C GLU A 56 6.91 3.36 -3.28
N TYR A 57 6.82 4.38 -4.13
CA TYR A 57 5.96 4.34 -5.31
C TYR A 57 6.34 3.24 -6.30
N GLU A 58 7.65 2.99 -6.49
CA GLU A 58 8.14 1.87 -7.31
C GLU A 58 7.77 0.51 -6.70
N LEU A 59 7.89 0.36 -5.38
CA LEU A 59 7.47 -0.86 -4.67
C LEU A 59 5.96 -1.11 -4.83
N ILE A 60 5.14 -0.07 -4.66
CA ILE A 60 3.69 -0.11 -4.87
C ILE A 60 3.38 -0.48 -6.32
N SER A 61 4.04 0.15 -7.29
CA SER A 61 3.82 -0.11 -8.72
C SER A 61 4.15 -1.57 -9.07
N GLN A 62 5.24 -2.11 -8.52
CA GLN A 62 5.59 -3.52 -8.70
C GLN A 62 4.54 -4.45 -8.09
N LEU A 63 3.98 -4.13 -6.93
CA LEU A 63 2.90 -4.92 -6.32
C LEU A 63 1.63 -4.91 -7.17
N ILE A 64 1.25 -3.76 -7.71
CA ILE A 64 0.11 -3.62 -8.65
C ILE A 64 0.31 -4.53 -9.86
N GLU A 65 1.49 -4.48 -10.49
CA GLU A 65 1.82 -5.33 -11.65
C GLU A 65 1.82 -6.82 -11.29
N ASP A 66 2.46 -7.19 -10.18
CA ASP A 66 2.58 -8.57 -9.70
C ASP A 66 1.19 -9.20 -9.41
N MET A 67 0.26 -8.39 -8.87
CA MET A 67 -1.12 -8.80 -8.57
C MET A 67 -2.08 -8.62 -9.74
N LYS A 68 -1.64 -8.04 -10.86
CA LYS A 68 -2.47 -7.69 -12.03
C LYS A 68 -3.63 -6.74 -11.69
N LEU A 69 -3.39 -5.81 -10.79
CA LEU A 69 -4.31 -4.72 -10.45
C LEU A 69 -4.17 -3.57 -11.47
N ASP A 70 -5.17 -2.68 -11.54
CA ASP A 70 -5.14 -1.54 -12.45
C ASP A 70 -4.65 -0.27 -11.74
N ILE A 71 -3.47 0.22 -12.10
CA ILE A 71 -2.90 1.46 -11.56
C ILE A 71 -3.78 2.70 -11.82
N ASN A 72 -4.69 2.64 -12.80
CA ASN A 72 -5.57 3.75 -13.13
C ASN A 72 -6.88 3.74 -12.33
N GLU A 73 -7.11 2.72 -11.51
CA GLU A 73 -8.25 2.63 -10.59
C GLU A 73 -7.92 3.20 -9.21
N ALA A 74 -8.96 3.55 -8.46
CA ALA A 74 -8.78 3.91 -7.05
C ALA A 74 -8.44 2.65 -6.22
N PRO A 75 -7.59 2.77 -5.18
CA PRO A 75 -6.92 3.99 -4.72
C PRO A 75 -5.64 4.35 -5.50
N PHE A 76 -5.10 3.43 -6.31
CA PHE A 76 -3.76 3.53 -6.90
C PHE A 76 -3.51 4.77 -7.75
N LYS A 77 -4.50 5.23 -8.52
CA LYS A 77 -4.36 6.36 -9.44
C LYS A 77 -3.97 7.68 -8.76
N TYR A 78 -4.26 7.82 -7.46
CA TYR A 78 -3.98 9.03 -6.69
C TYR A 78 -2.56 9.04 -6.12
N LEU A 79 -1.92 7.87 -5.97
CA LEU A 79 -0.63 7.74 -5.30
C LEU A 79 0.49 8.51 -5.98
N LYS A 80 0.42 8.70 -7.31
CA LYS A 80 1.44 9.43 -8.06
C LYS A 80 1.53 10.90 -7.65
N GLU A 81 0.44 11.50 -7.20
CA GLU A 81 0.39 12.90 -6.75
C GLU A 81 1.01 13.09 -5.36
N LEU A 82 1.27 11.99 -4.65
CA LEU A 82 1.80 11.97 -3.28
C LEU A 82 3.32 11.75 -3.24
N VAL A 83 3.96 11.56 -4.40
CA VAL A 83 5.40 11.32 -4.51
C VAL A 83 6.19 12.59 -4.25
N VAL A 84 7.13 12.55 -3.31
CA VAL A 84 8.02 13.66 -2.91
C VAL A 84 9.51 13.31 -2.95
#